data_AF-A0A2T4WKX3-F1
#
_entry.id   AF-A0A2T4WKX3-F1
#
_cell.length_a   1.000
_cell.length_b   1.000
_cell.length_c   1.000
_cell.angle_alpha   90.00
_cell.angle_beta   90.00
_cell.angle_gamma   90.00
#
_symmetry.space_group_name_H-M   'P 1'
#
loop_
_entity.id
_entity.type
_entity.pdbx_description
1 polymer ?
#
loop_
_entity_poly.entity_id
_entity_poly.type
_entity_poly.pdbx_seq_one_letter_code
_entity_poly.pdbx_strand_id
1 'polypeptide(L)'
;MKTKYPPSPKALLIWDGECEFCAFWISYWQQKSGPEIEYKTFQNAAADFPDINKREFLLASHFIEPDGGVYRAARSAYRSLYYTGRLKFLDRMYLRQAWFRKLSDKLYYLISHNRPVFFKISKFLFGSDPLSLKPFWVIYLFLFVYLLKSFF
;
A
#
# COMPACT_ATOMS: atom_id res chain seq x y z
N MET A 1 11.30 -11.48 -7.94
CA MET A 1 12.68 -11.00 -8.18
C MET A 1 13.42 -11.06 -6.85
N LYS A 2 14.73 -11.26 -6.87
CA LYS A 2 15.59 -11.04 -5.70
C LYS A 2 16.61 -9.96 -6.04
N THR A 3 16.84 -9.04 -5.12
CA THR A 3 17.94 -8.07 -5.21
C THR A 3 19.22 -8.67 -4.65
N LYS A 4 20.37 -8.26 -5.19
CA LYS A 4 21.71 -8.57 -4.66
C LYS A 4 22.09 -7.70 -3.46
N TYR A 5 21.28 -6.68 -3.15
CA TYR A 5 21.54 -5.68 -2.12
C TYR A 5 20.40 -5.71 -1.07
N PRO A 6 20.23 -6.80 -0.31
CA PRO A 6 19.13 -6.90 0.64
C PRO A 6 19.24 -5.85 1.75
N PRO A 7 18.12 -5.26 2.21
CA PRO A 7 18.13 -4.39 3.38
C PRO A 7 18.44 -5.22 4.63
N SER A 8 19.20 -4.63 5.56
CA SER A 8 19.56 -5.25 6.84
C SER A 8 19.57 -4.18 7.94
N PRO A 9 19.05 -4.47 9.14
CA PRO A 9 18.50 -5.75 9.61
C PRO A 9 16.98 -5.93 9.36
N LYS A 10 16.29 -4.93 8.81
CA LYS A 10 14.82 -4.90 8.70
C LYS A 10 14.35 -4.96 7.25
N ALA A 11 13.12 -5.44 7.05
CA ALA A 11 12.45 -5.31 5.78
C ALA A 11 12.18 -3.83 5.46
N LEU A 12 12.23 -3.47 4.18
CA LEU A 12 12.12 -2.09 3.71
C LEU A 12 10.93 -1.95 2.76
N LEU A 13 10.05 -0.99 3.02
CA LEU A 13 9.03 -0.54 2.08
C LEU A 13 9.44 0.78 1.45
N ILE A 14 9.67 0.74 0.14
CA ILE A 14 10.03 1.88 -0.70
C ILE A 14 8.80 2.42 -1.41
N TRP A 15 8.58 3.73 -1.33
CA TRP A 15 7.43 4.41 -1.91
C TRP A 15 7.83 5.75 -2.54
N ASP A 16 6.91 6.37 -3.28
CA ASP A 16 7.14 7.68 -3.91
C ASP A 16 6.90 8.83 -2.93
N GLY A 17 7.98 9.51 -2.53
CA GLY A 17 7.93 10.63 -1.58
C GLY A 17 7.11 11.84 -2.05
N GLU A 18 6.82 11.96 -3.34
CA GLU A 18 6.03 13.06 -3.91
C GLU A 18 4.54 12.70 -4.04
N CYS A 19 4.16 11.45 -3.70
CA CYS A 19 2.79 10.97 -3.76
C CYS A 19 2.05 11.20 -2.43
N GLU A 20 1.18 12.22 -2.37
CA GLU A 20 0.37 12.53 -1.16
C GLU A 20 -0.52 11.36 -0.71
N PHE A 21 -1.14 10.65 -1.67
CA PHE A 21 -1.91 9.43 -1.39
C PHE A 21 -1.06 8.38 -0.66
N CYS A 22 0.18 8.22 -1.12
CA CYS A 22 1.11 7.25 -0.58
C CYS A 22 1.56 7.67 0.80
N ALA A 23 1.94 8.94 0.97
CA ALA A 23 2.31 9.50 2.26
C ALA A 23 1.22 9.24 3.31
N PHE A 24 -0.05 9.51 2.97
CA PHE A 24 -1.19 9.24 3.85
C PHE A 24 -1.24 7.77 4.33
N TRP A 25 -1.23 6.81 3.40
CA TRP A 25 -1.35 5.40 3.75
C TRP A 25 -0.08 4.83 4.39
N ILE A 26 1.10 5.31 4.00
CA ILE A 26 2.37 4.91 4.61
C ILE A 26 2.46 5.41 6.05
N SER A 27 2.05 6.64 6.36
CA SER A 27 2.00 7.12 7.75
C SER A 27 1.08 6.26 8.62
N TYR A 28 -0.08 5.88 8.10
CA TYR A 28 -0.98 4.95 8.80
C TYR A 28 -0.33 3.57 8.99
N TRP A 29 0.27 3.00 7.93
CA TRP A 29 0.90 1.69 8.02
C TRP A 29 2.11 1.67 8.94
N GLN A 30 2.94 2.70 8.92
CA GLN A 30 4.11 2.84 9.80
C GLN A 30 3.70 2.85 11.27
N GLN A 31 2.62 3.58 11.61
CA GLN A 31 2.05 3.54 12.96
C GLN A 31 1.62 2.11 13.35
N LYS A 32 1.03 1.36 12.41
CA LYS A 32 0.50 0.03 12.68
C LYS A 32 1.59 -1.05 12.71
N SER A 33 2.53 -1.05 11.79
CA SER A 33 3.57 -2.10 11.66
C SER A 33 4.63 -2.03 12.76
N GLY A 34 4.72 -0.90 13.48
CA GLY A 34 5.73 -0.72 14.51
C GLY A 34 7.15 -0.82 13.92
N PRO A 35 8.13 -1.35 14.68
CA PRO A 35 9.53 -1.32 14.29
C PRO A 35 9.95 -2.42 13.29
N GLU A 36 9.03 -3.26 12.82
CA GLU A 36 9.34 -4.44 11.98
C GLU A 36 9.69 -4.09 10.54
N ILE A 37 9.16 -2.97 10.03
CA ILE A 37 9.35 -2.51 8.66
C ILE A 37 9.91 -1.09 8.71
N GLU A 38 10.98 -0.86 7.97
CA GLU A 38 11.49 0.47 7.66
C GLU A 38 10.75 1.01 6.43
N TYR A 39 10.45 2.31 6.41
CA TYR A 39 9.80 2.97 5.28
C TYR A 39 10.72 4.07 4.76
N LYS A 40 11.07 4.01 3.48
CA LYS A 40 11.88 5.04 2.81
C LYS A 40 11.24 5.49 1.52
N THR A 41 11.47 6.74 1.17
CA THR A 41 11.14 7.24 -0.17
C THR A 41 12.15 6.69 -1.18
N PHE A 42 11.74 6.45 -2.43
CA PHE A 42 12.70 6.01 -3.44
C PHE A 42 13.75 7.08 -3.73
N GLN A 43 13.42 8.36 -3.52
CA GLN A 43 14.35 9.48 -3.61
C GLN A 43 15.59 9.24 -2.72
N ASN A 44 15.41 8.60 -1.56
CA ASN A 44 16.48 8.32 -0.60
C ASN A 44 17.02 6.89 -0.69
N ALA A 45 16.22 5.91 -1.13
CA ALA A 45 16.59 4.50 -1.10
C ALA A 45 17.04 3.92 -2.46
N ALA A 46 16.72 4.57 -3.58
CA ALA A 46 16.97 3.96 -4.90
C ALA A 46 18.46 3.68 -5.19
N ALA A 47 19.38 4.48 -4.61
CA ALA A 47 20.82 4.27 -4.77
C ALA A 47 21.32 2.99 -4.09
N ASP A 48 20.61 2.50 -3.07
CA ASP A 48 20.97 1.28 -2.33
C ASP A 48 20.67 0.01 -3.14
N PHE A 49 19.86 0.11 -4.20
CA PHE A 49 19.42 -1.02 -5.04
C PHE A 49 19.77 -0.80 -6.53
N PRO A 50 21.06 -0.81 -6.89
CA PRO A 50 21.50 -0.50 -8.27
C PRO A 50 21.04 -1.55 -9.30
N ASP A 51 20.59 -2.73 -8.85
CA ASP A 51 20.02 -3.78 -9.71
C ASP A 51 18.51 -3.60 -9.97
N ILE A 52 17.86 -2.62 -9.33
CA ILE A 52 16.48 -2.22 -9.60
C ILE A 52 16.50 -0.90 -10.37
N ASN A 53 15.90 -0.89 -11.56
CA ASN A 53 15.82 0.34 -12.35
C ASN A 53 15.01 1.40 -11.60
N LYS A 54 15.57 2.60 -11.44
CA LYS A 54 14.91 3.73 -10.76
C LYS A 54 13.48 4.01 -11.28
N ARG A 55 13.23 3.77 -12.57
CA ARG A 55 11.88 3.91 -13.17
C ARG A 55 10.86 2.95 -12.56
N GLU A 56 11.28 1.77 -12.08
CA GLU A 56 10.35 0.85 -11.42
C GLU A 56 9.79 1.45 -10.12
N PHE A 57 10.60 2.18 -9.34
CA PHE A 57 10.15 2.84 -8.12
C PHE A 57 9.13 3.96 -8.37
N LEU A 58 9.17 4.60 -9.54
CA LEU A 58 8.16 5.59 -9.94
C LEU A 58 6.81 4.93 -10.26
N LEU A 59 6.84 3.72 -10.83
CA LEU A 59 5.63 3.01 -11.23
C LEU A 59 4.87 2.42 -10.05
N ALA A 60 5.58 1.94 -9.03
CA ALA A 60 4.97 1.23 -7.92
C ALA A 60 5.80 1.27 -6.63
N SER A 61 5.12 1.11 -5.51
CA SER A 61 5.75 0.80 -4.23
C SER A 61 6.40 -0.58 -4.25
N HIS A 62 7.52 -0.71 -3.55
CA HIS A 62 8.30 -1.93 -3.42
C HIS A 62 8.41 -2.33 -1.95
N PHE A 63 8.34 -3.62 -1.68
CA PHE A 63 8.64 -4.20 -0.37
C PHE A 63 9.80 -5.18 -0.57
N ILE A 64 10.86 -5.00 0.20
CA ILE A 64 12.10 -5.77 0.10
C ILE A 64 12.38 -6.42 1.45
N GLU A 65 12.46 -7.75 1.45
CA GLU A 65 12.74 -8.55 2.64
C GLU A 65 14.26 -8.70 2.88
N PRO A 66 14.72 -8.99 4.11
CA PRO A 66 16.14 -9.18 4.42
C PRO A 66 16.82 -10.34 3.65
N ASP A 67 16.03 -11.26 3.08
CA ASP A 67 16.52 -12.34 2.21
C ASP A 67 16.69 -11.92 0.74
N GLY A 68 16.49 -10.62 0.45
CA GLY A 68 16.55 -9.99 -0.86
C GLY A 68 15.27 -10.14 -1.68
N GLY A 69 14.20 -10.74 -1.16
CA GLY A 69 12.92 -10.87 -1.86
C GLY A 69 12.30 -9.52 -2.20
N VAL A 70 12.09 -9.22 -3.49
CA VAL A 70 11.49 -7.96 -3.96
C VAL A 70 10.05 -8.20 -4.44
N TYR A 71 9.12 -7.46 -3.85
CA TYR A 71 7.68 -7.49 -4.13
C TYR A 71 7.20 -6.10 -4.52
N ARG A 72 6.39 -5.98 -5.58
CA ARG A 72 5.99 -4.69 -6.17
C ARG A 72 4.46 -4.53 -6.22
N ALA A 73 3.99 -3.31 -6.45
CA ALA A 73 2.59 -2.97 -6.70
C ALA A 73 1.65 -3.48 -5.60
N ALA A 74 0.48 -4.04 -5.93
CA ALA A 74 -0.47 -4.58 -4.94
C ALA A 74 0.20 -5.58 -3.97
N ARG A 75 1.12 -6.40 -4.50
CA ARG A 75 1.79 -7.41 -3.70
C ARG A 75 2.76 -6.82 -2.69
N SER A 76 3.33 -5.62 -2.90
CA SER A 76 4.19 -4.99 -1.88
C SER A 76 3.39 -4.70 -0.59
N ALA A 77 2.14 -4.23 -0.74
CA ALA A 77 1.22 -4.01 0.37
C ALA A 77 0.76 -5.33 1.03
N TYR A 78 0.41 -6.35 0.25
CA TYR A 78 0.02 -7.64 0.82
C TYR A 78 1.17 -8.33 1.53
N ARG A 79 2.39 -8.18 1.01
CA ARG A 79 3.58 -8.78 1.60
C ARG A 79 4.01 -8.07 2.88
N SER A 80 3.93 -6.74 2.97
CA SER A 80 4.20 -6.01 4.21
C SER A 80 3.22 -6.39 5.32
N LEU A 81 1.93 -6.59 5.00
CA LEU A 81 0.94 -7.11 5.93
C LEU A 81 1.29 -8.53 6.37
N TYR A 82 1.59 -9.42 5.42
CA TYR A 82 2.00 -10.80 5.71
C TYR A 82 3.21 -10.84 6.66
N TYR A 83 4.22 -10.01 6.39
CA TYR A 83 5.44 -9.89 7.17
C TYR A 83 5.16 -9.49 8.62
N THR A 84 4.25 -8.52 8.83
CA THR A 84 3.81 -8.07 10.17
C THR A 84 2.82 -9.00 10.85
N GLY A 85 2.65 -10.21 10.34
CA GLY A 85 1.74 -11.20 10.91
C GLY A 85 0.26 -10.94 10.60
N ARG A 86 -0.09 -9.88 9.87
CA ARG A 86 -1.46 -9.42 9.65
C ARG A 86 -1.98 -9.81 8.28
N LEU A 87 -3.28 -10.09 8.19
CA LEU A 87 -3.98 -10.34 6.92
C LEU A 87 -3.22 -11.29 5.96
N LYS A 88 -2.52 -12.31 6.53
CA LYS A 88 -1.65 -13.24 5.79
C LYS A 88 -2.36 -13.96 4.64
N PHE A 89 -3.68 -13.99 4.66
CA PHE A 89 -4.47 -14.60 3.59
C PHE A 89 -4.38 -13.80 2.28
N LEU A 90 -4.12 -12.48 2.30
CA LEU A 90 -4.05 -11.64 1.09
C LEU A 90 -2.89 -12.04 0.18
N ASP A 91 -1.66 -12.13 0.70
CA ASP A 91 -0.50 -12.59 -0.10
C ASP A 91 -0.68 -14.06 -0.55
N ARG A 92 -1.24 -14.91 0.32
CA ARG A 92 -1.56 -16.31 -0.04
C ARG A 92 -2.59 -16.40 -1.17
N MET A 93 -3.65 -15.59 -1.14
CA MET A 93 -4.64 -15.53 -2.21
C MET A 93 -4.06 -14.96 -3.50
N TYR A 94 -3.23 -13.91 -3.40
CA TYR A 94 -2.52 -13.32 -4.54
C TYR A 94 -1.63 -14.33 -5.27
N LEU A 95 -1.00 -15.23 -4.51
CA LEU A 95 -0.22 -16.32 -5.06
C LEU A 95 -1.09 -17.42 -5.69
N ARG A 96 -2.11 -17.89 -4.96
CA ARG A 96 -2.89 -19.08 -5.34
C ARG A 96 -3.93 -18.80 -6.43
N GLN A 97 -4.58 -17.65 -6.39
CA GLN A 97 -5.78 -17.38 -7.20
C GLN A 97 -5.45 -16.37 -8.30
N ALA A 98 -5.40 -16.85 -9.55
CA ALA A 98 -5.07 -16.02 -10.71
C ALA A 98 -6.07 -14.87 -10.93
N TRP A 99 -7.36 -15.09 -10.66
CA TRP A 99 -8.38 -14.05 -10.78
C TRP A 99 -8.19 -12.93 -9.74
N PHE A 100 -7.81 -13.29 -8.50
CA PHE A 100 -7.57 -12.33 -7.43
C PHE A 100 -6.34 -11.48 -7.73
N ARG A 101 -5.24 -12.11 -8.19
CA ARG A 101 -4.06 -11.40 -8.67
C ARG A 101 -4.40 -10.39 -9.77
N LYS A 102 -5.11 -10.83 -10.82
CA LYS A 102 -5.53 -9.94 -11.92
C LYS A 102 -6.38 -8.77 -11.43
N LEU A 103 -7.31 -9.02 -10.50
CA LEU A 103 -8.16 -7.99 -9.91
C LEU A 103 -7.34 -6.98 -9.08
N SER A 104 -6.47 -7.47 -8.20
CA SER A 104 -5.58 -6.65 -7.37
C SER A 104 -4.66 -5.78 -8.22
N ASP A 105 -4.06 -6.33 -9.27
CA ASP A 105 -3.15 -5.60 -10.15
C ASP A 105 -3.90 -4.51 -10.95
N LYS A 106 -5.11 -4.81 -11.45
CA LYS A 106 -5.96 -3.82 -12.12
C LYS A 106 -6.38 -2.70 -11.17
N LEU A 107 -6.77 -3.04 -9.94
CA LEU A 107 -7.17 -2.06 -8.94
C LEU A 107 -5.97 -1.17 -8.55
N TYR A 108 -4.79 -1.76 -8.35
CA TYR A 108 -3.58 -1.00 -8.08
C TYR A 108 -3.21 -0.09 -9.24
N TYR A 109 -3.30 -0.58 -10.48
CA TYR A 109 -3.09 0.24 -11.68
C TYR A 109 -4.04 1.44 -11.70
N LEU A 110 -5.34 1.23 -11.47
CA LEU A 110 -6.34 2.30 -11.41
C LEU A 110 -6.00 3.34 -10.33
N ILE A 111 -5.66 2.89 -9.11
CA ILE A 111 -5.30 3.77 -7.99
C ILE A 111 -4.02 4.57 -8.30
N SER A 112 -2.98 3.89 -8.77
CA SER A 112 -1.68 4.50 -9.07
C SER A 112 -1.73 5.53 -10.20
N HIS A 113 -2.65 5.40 -11.15
CA HIS A 113 -2.87 6.39 -12.21
C HIS A 113 -3.81 7.53 -11.78
N ASN A 114 -4.62 7.34 -10.73
CA ASN A 114 -5.60 8.31 -10.26
C ASN A 114 -5.35 8.73 -8.80
N ARG A 115 -4.08 8.78 -8.37
CA ARG A 115 -3.67 9.04 -6.98
C ARG A 115 -4.35 10.27 -6.37
N PRO A 116 -4.47 11.43 -7.04
CA PRO A 116 -5.15 12.59 -6.46
C PRO A 116 -6.65 12.36 -6.19
N VAL A 117 -7.33 11.61 -7.06
CA VAL A 117 -8.75 11.25 -6.88
C VAL A 117 -8.90 10.30 -5.69
N PHE A 118 -8.09 9.23 -5.64
CA PHE A 118 -8.13 8.28 -4.53
C PHE A 118 -7.67 8.89 -3.21
N PHE A 119 -6.82 9.92 -3.23
CA PHE A 119 -6.48 10.68 -2.03
C PHE A 119 -7.69 11.45 -1.49
N LYS A 120 -8.44 12.15 -2.35
CA LYS A 120 -9.69 12.82 -1.97
C LYS A 120 -10.71 11.81 -1.43
N ILE A 121 -10.89 10.67 -2.10
CA ILE A 121 -11.78 9.60 -1.63
C ILE A 121 -11.32 9.06 -0.28
N SER A 122 -10.02 8.83 -0.09
CA SER A 122 -9.49 8.35 1.20
C SER A 122 -9.78 9.34 2.33
N LYS A 123 -9.56 10.64 2.09
CA LYS A 123 -9.89 11.68 3.08
C LYS A 123 -11.39 11.81 3.34
N PHE A 124 -12.22 11.64 2.32
CA PHE A 124 -13.67 11.62 2.47
C PHE A 124 -14.11 10.45 3.36
N LEU A 125 -13.61 9.24 3.11
CA LEU A 125 -14.01 8.03 3.84
C LEU A 125 -13.40 7.93 5.24
N PHE A 126 -12.17 8.43 5.42
CA PHE A 126 -11.36 8.18 6.61
C PHE A 126 -10.90 9.44 7.37
N GLY A 127 -11.22 10.63 6.86
CA GLY A 127 -10.70 11.90 7.39
C GLY A 127 -9.29 12.24 6.89
N SER A 128 -8.86 13.47 7.17
CA SER A 128 -7.58 14.01 6.69
C SER A 128 -6.37 13.59 7.53
N ASP A 129 -6.58 13.09 8.74
CA ASP A 129 -5.50 12.66 9.64
C ASP A 129 -5.20 11.16 9.43
N PRO A 130 -4.04 10.79 8.83
CA PRO A 130 -3.67 9.39 8.64
C PRO A 130 -3.40 8.65 9.96
N LEU A 131 -3.11 9.35 11.06
CA LEU A 131 -2.83 8.72 12.36
C LEU A 131 -4.10 8.44 13.17
N SER A 132 -5.23 9.05 12.80
CA SER A 132 -6.53 8.90 13.46
C SER A 132 -7.66 8.74 12.43
N LEU A 133 -7.68 7.60 11.73
CA LEU A 133 -8.74 7.31 10.75
C LEU A 133 -10.12 7.36 11.41
N LYS A 134 -11.02 8.19 10.87
CA LYS A 134 -12.42 8.32 11.28
C LYS A 134 -13.31 7.48 10.37
N PRO A 135 -14.27 6.68 10.87
CA PRO A 135 -15.09 5.81 10.03
C PRO A 135 -16.23 6.60 9.35
N PHE A 136 -15.95 7.69 8.64
CA PHE A 136 -16.97 8.51 7.98
C PHE A 136 -17.79 7.72 6.95
N TRP A 137 -17.17 6.71 6.33
CA TRP A 137 -17.87 5.75 5.47
C TRP A 137 -19.09 5.08 6.12
N VAL A 138 -19.09 4.87 7.44
CA VAL A 138 -20.23 4.30 8.18
C VAL A 138 -21.39 5.29 8.19
N ILE A 139 -21.10 6.57 8.42
CA ILE A 139 -22.10 7.64 8.38
C ILE A 139 -22.72 7.72 6.98
N TYR A 140 -21.90 7.66 5.94
CA TYR A 140 -22.39 7.68 4.56
C TYR A 140 -23.24 6.46 4.21
N LEU A 141 -22.87 5.27 4.71
CA LEU A 141 -23.65 4.05 4.55
C LEU A 141 -25.03 4.19 5.23
N PHE A 142 -25.08 4.71 6.46
CA PHE A 142 -26.33 4.94 7.17
C PHE A 142 -27.24 5.93 6.43
N LEU A 143 -26.69 7.06 5.98
CA LEU A 143 -27.43 8.04 5.19
C LEU A 143 -27.95 7.45 3.88
N PHE A 144 -27.13 6.66 3.19
CA PHE A 144 -27.53 5.99 1.95
C PHE A 144 -28.70 5.01 2.17
N VAL A 145 -28.61 4.16 3.21
CA VAL A 145 -29.68 3.21 3.56
C VAL A 145 -30.95 3.93 4.01
N TYR A 146 -30.82 5.01 4.79
CA TYR A 146 -31.95 5.84 5.20
C TYR A 146 -32.67 6.46 4.01
N LEU A 147 -31.91 7.05 3.07
CA LEU A 147 -32.48 7.62 1.85
C LEU A 147 -33.17 6.55 1.00
N LEU A 148 -32.57 5.39 0.78
CA LEU A 148 -33.22 4.30 0.04
C LEU A 148 -34.57 3.91 0.65
N LYS A 149 -34.65 3.81 1.98
CA LYS A 149 -35.91 3.53 2.69
C LYS A 149 -36.92 4.67 2.65
N SER A 150 -36.50 5.90 2.35
CA SER A 150 -37.42 7.03 2.21
C SER A 150 -38.03 7.12 0.80
N PHE A 151 -37.51 6.36 -0.17
CA PHE A 151 -37.97 6.32 -1.56
C PHE A 151 -38.77 5.05 -1.90
N PHE A 152 -38.82 4.05 -1.01
CA PHE A 152 -39.63 2.84 -1.09
C PHE A 152 -40.62 2.78 0.08
#